data_AF-A0A956QY97-F1
#
_entry.id   AF-A0A956QY97-F1
#
_cell.length_a   1.000
_cell.length_b   1.000
_cell.length_c   1.000
_cell.angle_alpha   90.00
_cell.angle_beta   90.00
_cell.angle_gamma   90.00
#
_symmetry.space_group_name_H-M   'P 1'
#
loop_
_entity.id
_entity.type
_entity.pdbx_description
1 polymer ?
#
loop_
_entity_poly.entity_id
_entity_poly.type
_entity_poly.pdbx_seq_one_letter_code
_entity_poly.pdbx_strand_id
1 'polypeptide(L)'
;MHKRPATYLFTSVLLSALLFSGCVKHNEDDLAVLEEKGPKWGFIDHSGKFVLKPQFRRVKNFTEGLAAADLHARWGYINRDGEFVIQRDYEDVKEFSAGLAAVEKESLWGAIDKNGAIKLPIKYLDVGVAHEVNPDAEDHAVLLPYKEESGKWGFKDFGPHGKGDIDPKYMDVKYFNDGLCPVSNGNLWGYIDNTGTLVIDYKFLTATPFKNRVAECQMGDDFLWVDQIGTMAEKSRLDSNFLFFDGLALQQKRGKFVYINRTGKRAFKKKFRFADNFSEGLAVVQPIDSDKRGFIDKRGEVVIQPIYDDARGFSEQLAAVKVDPDEFFKTYKDDGTPKVPKKPEPKPVSEEEEEDEG
;
A
#
# COMPACT_ATOMS: atom_id res chain seq x y z
N MET A 1 91.40 -44.11 2.14
CA MET A 1 90.42 -43.09 2.60
C MET A 1 89.19 -43.17 1.69
N HIS A 2 88.36 -44.22 1.75
CA HIS A 2 87.29 -44.51 2.74
C HIS A 2 86.43 -43.28 3.05
N LYS A 3 85.11 -43.25 2.86
CA LYS A 3 84.08 -44.14 2.27
C LYS A 3 82.81 -43.26 2.24
N ARG A 4 82.00 -43.30 1.17
CA ARG A 4 80.59 -42.87 1.26
C ARG A 4 79.81 -43.86 2.14
N PRO A 5 78.78 -43.40 2.86
CA PRO A 5 77.45 -44.02 2.76
C PRO A 5 76.36 -42.93 2.62
N ALA A 6 75.22 -43.10 1.95
CA ALA A 6 74.19 -44.15 1.93
C ALA A 6 73.19 -44.08 3.11
N THR A 7 71.92 -43.92 2.71
CA THR A 7 70.72 -44.69 3.13
C THR A 7 69.75 -44.26 4.25
N TYR A 8 68.46 -44.30 3.84
CA TYR A 8 67.20 -44.78 4.46
C TYR A 8 66.46 -44.03 5.60
N LEU A 9 65.28 -43.49 5.22
CA LEU A 9 63.88 -43.79 5.63
C LEU A 9 63.53 -44.51 6.97
N PHE A 10 62.32 -44.17 7.45
CA PHE A 10 61.45 -44.73 8.51
C PHE A 10 61.67 -44.12 9.93
N THR A 11 60.67 -43.75 10.76
CA THR A 11 59.24 -44.10 10.88
C THR A 11 58.53 -43.11 11.84
N SER A 12 57.21 -42.94 11.64
CA SER A 12 56.14 -42.89 12.68
C SER A 12 55.95 -41.68 13.63
N VAL A 13 54.83 -40.97 13.37
CA VAL A 13 53.72 -40.57 14.27
C VAL A 13 54.05 -40.08 15.69
N LEU A 14 53.71 -38.80 15.97
CA LEU A 14 52.83 -38.49 17.10
C LEU A 14 52.05 -37.18 16.91
N LEU A 15 50.78 -37.30 17.29
CA LEU A 15 49.67 -36.36 17.30
C LEU A 15 49.98 -35.11 18.13
N SER A 16 49.74 -33.91 17.59
CA SER A 16 49.44 -32.75 18.42
C SER A 16 48.37 -31.89 17.75
N ALA A 17 47.18 -31.94 18.34
CA ALA A 17 46.08 -31.04 18.07
C ALA A 17 46.39 -29.68 18.70
N LEU A 18 46.22 -28.57 17.96
CA LEU A 18 46.04 -27.22 18.51
C LEU A 18 45.23 -26.37 17.51
N LEU A 19 43.92 -26.36 17.74
CA LEU A 19 42.95 -25.26 17.62
C LEU A 19 43.18 -24.23 16.50
N PHE A 20 42.58 -24.49 15.32
CA PHE A 20 42.07 -23.39 14.49
C PHE A 20 40.73 -22.94 15.07
N SER A 21 40.72 -21.77 15.70
CA SER A 21 39.49 -21.08 16.04
C SER A 21 38.74 -20.75 14.75
N GLY A 22 37.56 -21.33 14.60
CA GLY A 22 36.74 -21.25 13.41
C GLY A 22 36.34 -19.82 13.11
N CYS A 23 36.86 -19.27 12.02
CA CYS A 23 36.23 -18.14 11.35
C CYS A 23 35.08 -18.71 10.52
N VAL A 24 33.90 -18.83 11.14
CA VAL A 24 32.66 -19.11 10.41
C VAL A 24 32.36 -17.84 9.61
N LYS A 25 32.66 -17.87 8.31
CA LYS A 25 32.01 -16.98 7.36
C LYS A 25 30.53 -17.38 7.35
N HIS A 26 29.66 -16.51 7.84
CA HIS A 26 28.23 -16.66 7.62
C HIS A 26 27.97 -16.55 6.10
N ASN A 27 27.61 -17.67 5.47
CA ASN A 27 27.04 -17.68 4.13
C ASN A 27 25.58 -17.21 4.23
N GLU A 28 25.20 -16.21 3.45
CA GLU A 28 23.81 -15.76 3.29
C GLU A 28 22.97 -16.66 2.36
N ASP A 29 23.50 -17.78 1.86
CA ASP A 29 22.92 -18.49 0.70
C ASP A 29 22.49 -19.96 0.94
N ASP A 30 22.27 -20.41 2.18
CA ASP A 30 21.87 -21.82 2.45
C ASP A 30 20.48 -21.99 3.08
N LEU A 31 19.55 -21.09 2.76
CA LEU A 31 18.12 -21.45 2.80
C LEU A 31 17.76 -22.00 1.44
N ALA A 32 17.72 -23.33 1.33
CA ALA A 32 17.08 -24.01 0.21
C ALA A 32 15.65 -23.47 0.06
N VAL A 33 15.49 -22.48 -0.82
CA VAL A 33 14.21 -21.91 -1.18
C VAL A 33 13.44 -23.02 -1.85
N LEU A 34 12.48 -23.60 -1.11
CA LEU A 34 11.39 -24.31 -1.76
C LEU A 34 10.70 -23.27 -2.62
N GLU A 35 10.89 -23.35 -3.93
CA GLU A 35 10.20 -22.51 -4.91
C GLU A 35 8.70 -22.63 -4.62
N GLU A 36 8.14 -21.59 -3.99
CA GLU A 36 6.75 -21.61 -3.58
C GLU A 36 5.91 -21.62 -4.85
N LYS A 37 5.32 -22.80 -5.15
CA LYS A 37 4.47 -23.00 -6.31
C LYS A 37 3.21 -22.16 -6.20
N GLY A 38 2.77 -21.62 -7.33
CA GLY A 38 1.50 -20.90 -7.47
C GLY A 38 1.66 -19.45 -7.96
N PRO A 39 0.53 -18.72 -8.03
CA PRO A 39 0.50 -17.39 -8.63
C PRO A 39 1.46 -16.40 -7.97
N LYS A 40 2.16 -15.62 -8.79
CA LYS A 40 3.11 -14.58 -8.38
C LYS A 40 2.60 -13.21 -8.77
N TRP A 41 3.00 -12.21 -8.02
CA TRP A 41 2.73 -10.81 -8.30
C TRP A 41 3.77 -10.24 -9.25
N GLY A 42 3.30 -9.40 -10.17
CA GLY A 42 4.08 -8.50 -11.01
C GLY A 42 3.33 -7.18 -11.17
N PHE A 43 3.82 -6.31 -12.05
CA PHE A 43 3.24 -5.00 -12.31
C PHE A 43 3.02 -4.78 -13.79
N ILE A 44 1.84 -4.25 -14.12
CA ILE A 44 1.44 -3.89 -15.49
C ILE A 44 1.25 -2.38 -15.62
N ASP A 45 1.42 -1.86 -16.82
CA ASP A 45 1.02 -0.51 -17.21
C ASP A 45 -0.46 -0.44 -17.63
N HIS A 46 -0.93 0.77 -17.97
CA HIS A 46 -2.30 1.04 -18.45
C HIS A 46 -2.69 0.35 -19.77
N SER A 47 -1.71 -0.20 -20.51
CA SER A 47 -1.95 -1.01 -21.70
C SER A 47 -2.18 -2.49 -21.36
N GLY A 48 -1.87 -2.89 -20.13
CA GLY A 48 -1.84 -4.29 -19.68
C GLY A 48 -0.51 -4.98 -19.98
N LYS A 49 0.52 -4.25 -20.41
CA LYS A 49 1.86 -4.79 -20.59
C LYS A 49 2.54 -4.91 -19.24
N PHE A 50 3.18 -6.05 -18.98
CA PHE A 50 4.02 -6.21 -17.80
C PHE A 50 5.27 -5.33 -17.89
N VAL A 51 5.42 -4.45 -16.90
CA VAL A 51 6.65 -3.69 -16.64
C VAL A 51 7.58 -4.51 -15.74
N LEU A 52 7.02 -5.18 -14.73
CA LEU A 52 7.73 -6.15 -13.89
C LEU A 52 7.02 -7.49 -13.95
N LYS A 53 7.68 -8.51 -14.48
CA LYS A 53 7.09 -9.84 -14.64
C LYS A 53 6.67 -10.45 -13.29
N PRO A 54 5.69 -11.37 -13.29
CA PRO A 54 5.29 -12.10 -12.09
C PRO A 54 6.46 -12.85 -11.49
N GLN A 55 6.93 -12.42 -10.32
CA GLN A 55 8.04 -13.06 -9.59
C GLN A 55 7.92 -12.93 -8.07
N PHE A 56 7.13 -11.97 -7.59
CA PHE A 56 7.01 -11.66 -6.17
C PHE A 56 5.95 -12.54 -5.50
N ARG A 57 6.20 -12.96 -4.26
CA ARG A 57 5.22 -13.67 -3.44
C ARG A 57 4.11 -12.72 -2.97
N ARG A 58 4.50 -11.52 -2.54
CA ARG A 58 3.60 -10.42 -2.19
C ARG A 58 4.23 -9.11 -2.63
N VAL A 59 3.38 -8.15 -2.95
CA VAL A 59 3.77 -6.75 -3.18
C VAL A 59 2.77 -5.83 -2.48
N LYS A 60 3.06 -4.54 -2.39
CA LYS A 60 2.09 -3.44 -2.19
C LYS A 60 2.09 -2.52 -3.43
N ASN A 61 1.28 -1.47 -3.47
CA ASN A 61 1.27 -0.58 -4.64
C ASN A 61 2.55 0.25 -4.70
N PHE A 62 2.85 0.80 -5.88
CA PHE A 62 3.86 1.85 -6.00
C PHE A 62 3.35 3.14 -5.37
N THR A 63 4.16 3.72 -4.50
CA THR A 63 3.92 4.98 -3.81
C THR A 63 5.26 5.69 -3.61
N GLU A 64 5.32 6.96 -3.99
CA GLU A 64 6.54 7.76 -4.01
C GLU A 64 7.69 7.10 -4.80
N GLY A 65 7.37 6.39 -5.89
CA GLY A 65 8.34 5.70 -6.74
C GLY A 65 8.86 4.37 -6.23
N LEU A 66 8.41 3.88 -5.06
CA LEU A 66 8.81 2.59 -4.48
C LEU A 66 7.60 1.71 -4.22
N ALA A 67 7.78 0.39 -4.29
CA ALA A 67 6.77 -0.58 -3.86
C ALA A 67 7.37 -1.56 -2.84
N ALA A 68 6.62 -1.87 -1.78
CA ALA A 68 7.02 -2.97 -0.89
C ALA A 68 6.89 -4.30 -1.63
N ALA A 69 7.91 -5.15 -1.56
CA ALA A 69 7.91 -6.46 -2.20
C ALA A 69 8.54 -7.54 -1.31
N ASP A 70 8.05 -8.75 -1.45
CA ASP A 70 8.45 -9.93 -0.70
C ASP A 70 8.61 -11.11 -1.68
N LEU A 71 9.79 -11.75 -1.62
CA LEU A 71 10.08 -13.00 -2.31
C LEU A 71 9.90 -14.21 -1.37
N HIS A 72 10.44 -14.14 -0.14
CA HIS A 72 10.54 -15.26 0.81
C HIS A 72 10.33 -14.83 2.26
N ALA A 73 9.15 -14.31 2.59
CA ALA A 73 8.69 -13.94 3.93
C ALA A 73 9.38 -12.75 4.61
N ARG A 74 10.30 -12.07 3.93
CA ARG A 74 10.81 -10.76 4.35
C ARG A 74 10.50 -9.71 3.30
N TRP A 75 10.05 -8.55 3.76
CA TRP A 75 9.75 -7.40 2.94
C TRP A 75 10.97 -6.51 2.78
N GLY A 76 11.13 -5.98 1.57
CA GLY A 76 11.98 -4.82 1.25
C GLY A 76 11.22 -3.90 0.31
N TYR A 77 11.90 -2.94 -0.31
CA TYR A 77 11.29 -2.03 -1.28
C TYR A 77 12.02 -2.05 -2.60
N ILE A 78 11.25 -2.16 -3.67
CA ILE A 78 11.73 -2.18 -5.04
C ILE A 78 11.50 -0.84 -5.74
N ASN A 79 12.42 -0.48 -6.64
CA ASN A 79 12.22 0.58 -7.61
C ASN A 79 11.38 0.08 -8.81
N ARG A 80 11.19 0.94 -9.83
CA ARG A 80 10.42 0.61 -11.05
C ARG A 80 11.10 -0.41 -11.96
N ASP A 81 12.40 -0.64 -11.78
CA ASP A 81 13.16 -1.69 -12.47
C ASP A 81 13.08 -3.04 -11.74
N GLY A 82 12.43 -3.08 -10.58
CA GLY A 82 12.24 -4.28 -9.76
C GLY A 82 13.42 -4.59 -8.85
N GLU A 83 14.39 -3.68 -8.74
CA GLU A 83 15.57 -3.83 -7.91
C GLU A 83 15.26 -3.42 -6.47
N PHE A 84 15.69 -4.23 -5.51
CA PHE A 84 15.58 -3.89 -4.09
C PHE A 84 16.54 -2.76 -3.73
N VAL A 85 16.01 -1.54 -3.64
CA VAL A 85 16.75 -0.36 -3.15
C VAL A 85 16.78 -0.30 -1.61
N ILE A 86 15.84 -1.00 -0.96
CA ILE A 86 15.86 -1.27 0.48
C ILE A 86 15.76 -2.79 0.64
N GLN A 87 16.77 -3.38 1.28
CA GLN A 87 16.91 -4.83 1.39
C GLN A 87 15.81 -5.48 2.23
N ARG A 88 15.62 -6.79 1.99
CA ARG A 88 14.53 -7.59 2.54
C ARG A 88 14.80 -8.02 3.98
N ASP A 89 14.71 -7.08 4.90
CA ASP A 89 15.08 -7.28 6.31
C ASP A 89 13.92 -7.15 7.29
N TYR A 90 12.67 -7.01 6.81
CA TYR A 90 11.52 -6.68 7.65
C TYR A 90 10.44 -7.79 7.66
N GLU A 91 9.82 -8.00 8.82
CA GLU A 91 8.68 -8.93 9.03
C GLU A 91 7.42 -8.42 8.33
N ASP A 92 7.15 -7.12 8.48
CA ASP A 92 6.09 -6.39 7.82
C ASP A 92 6.52 -4.95 7.55
N VAL A 93 5.83 -4.28 6.63
CA VAL A 93 6.12 -2.91 6.22
C VAL A 93 4.85 -2.19 5.82
N LYS A 94 4.79 -0.86 5.83
CA LYS A 94 3.70 -0.05 5.24
C LYS A 94 4.17 0.59 3.93
N GLU A 95 3.23 1.08 3.12
CA GLU A 95 3.57 1.84 1.90
C GLU A 95 4.24 3.17 2.27
N PHE A 96 5.02 3.75 1.34
CA PHE A 96 5.62 5.07 1.56
C PHE A 96 4.54 6.14 1.49
N SER A 97 4.59 7.08 2.44
CA SER A 97 3.73 8.26 2.50
C SER A 97 4.47 9.36 3.23
N ALA A 98 4.41 10.59 2.70
CA ALA A 98 5.14 11.73 3.22
C ALA A 98 6.65 11.45 3.43
N GLY A 99 7.27 10.69 2.52
CA GLY A 99 8.70 10.35 2.58
C GLY A 99 9.10 9.28 3.61
N LEU A 100 8.14 8.70 4.33
CA LEU A 100 8.36 7.72 5.39
C LEU A 100 7.60 6.43 5.14
N ALA A 101 8.12 5.32 5.66
CA ALA A 101 7.38 4.07 5.74
C ALA A 101 7.64 3.37 7.08
N ALA A 102 6.58 2.86 7.69
CA ALA A 102 6.68 2.05 8.90
C ALA A 102 7.21 0.65 8.55
N VAL A 103 8.10 0.12 9.38
CA VAL A 103 8.71 -1.19 9.20
C VAL A 103 8.76 -1.96 10.51
N GLU A 104 8.54 -3.26 10.43
CA GLU A 104 8.54 -4.17 11.57
C GLU A 104 9.75 -5.10 11.52
N LYS A 105 10.44 -5.21 12.65
CA LYS A 105 11.52 -6.17 12.85
C LYS A 105 11.53 -6.61 14.30
N GLU A 106 11.62 -7.92 14.54
CA GLU A 106 11.58 -8.50 15.89
C GLU A 106 10.29 -8.11 16.64
N SER A 107 9.15 -8.12 15.93
CA SER A 107 7.80 -7.80 16.45
C SER A 107 7.65 -6.37 17.00
N LEU A 108 8.57 -5.47 16.65
CA LEU A 108 8.53 -4.05 17.01
C LEU A 108 8.58 -3.21 15.75
N TRP A 109 7.94 -2.04 15.83
CA TRP A 109 7.80 -1.11 14.73
C TRP A 109 8.76 0.08 14.88
N GLY A 110 9.24 0.56 13.74
CA GLY A 110 9.93 1.82 13.55
C GLY A 110 9.55 2.41 12.19
N ALA A 111 10.32 3.37 11.70
CA ALA A 111 10.11 3.95 10.38
C ALA A 111 11.42 4.30 9.69
N ILE A 112 11.43 4.19 8.37
CA ILE A 112 12.56 4.49 7.49
C ILE A 112 12.19 5.58 6.50
N ASP A 113 13.22 6.26 5.98
CA ASP A 113 13.10 7.05 4.75
C ASP A 113 13.28 6.18 3.49
N LYS A 114 13.14 6.82 2.32
CA LYS A 114 13.28 6.18 1.00
C LYS A 114 14.68 5.63 0.68
N ASN A 115 15.70 5.99 1.47
CA ASN A 115 17.04 5.41 1.36
C ASN A 115 17.25 4.24 2.34
N GLY A 116 16.21 3.87 3.10
CA GLY A 116 16.29 2.84 4.13
C GLY A 116 16.87 3.32 5.46
N ALA A 117 17.12 4.62 5.63
CA ALA A 117 17.66 5.13 6.88
C ALA A 117 16.56 5.17 7.95
N ILE A 118 16.83 4.57 9.12
CA ILE A 118 15.92 4.56 10.27
C ILE A 118 15.71 6.00 10.77
N LYS A 119 14.49 6.51 10.65
CA LYS A 119 14.04 7.83 11.14
C LYS A 119 13.32 7.74 12.48
N LEU A 120 12.59 6.64 12.69
CA LEU A 120 12.00 6.29 13.97
C LEU A 120 12.59 4.95 14.42
N PRO A 121 13.28 4.87 15.58
CA PRO A 121 13.88 3.64 16.06
C PRO A 121 12.86 2.50 16.15
N ILE A 122 13.29 1.28 15.82
CA ILE A 122 12.45 0.08 15.90
C ILE A 122 12.34 -0.34 17.37
N LYS A 123 11.31 0.17 18.06
CA LYS A 123 11.05 -0.11 19.49
C LYS A 123 9.59 0.09 19.91
N TYR A 124 8.70 0.39 18.97
CA TYR A 124 7.31 0.74 19.25
C TYR A 124 6.41 -0.48 19.06
N LEU A 125 5.28 -0.52 19.78
CA LEU A 125 4.31 -1.61 19.64
C LEU A 125 3.58 -1.56 18.28
N ASP A 126 3.39 -0.37 17.72
CA ASP A 126 2.82 -0.13 16.40
C ASP A 126 3.25 1.25 15.90
N VAL A 127 3.30 1.43 14.59
CA VAL A 127 3.58 2.70 13.91
C VAL A 127 2.69 2.77 12.68
N GLY A 128 1.82 3.79 12.60
CA GLY A 128 0.90 3.96 11.47
C GLY A 128 1.56 4.50 10.21
N VAL A 129 0.75 5.12 9.33
CA VAL A 129 1.22 5.76 8.10
C VAL A 129 1.46 7.24 8.38
N ALA A 130 2.53 7.83 7.84
CA ALA A 130 2.77 9.27 7.97
C ALA A 130 1.81 10.05 7.08
N HIS A 131 1.31 11.18 7.57
CA HIS A 131 0.42 12.07 6.83
C HIS A 131 0.98 13.49 6.82
N GLU A 132 1.01 14.10 5.64
CA GLU A 132 1.18 15.55 5.51
C GLU A 132 -0.08 16.24 6.04
N VAL A 133 0.11 17.27 6.85
CA VAL A 133 -0.96 18.09 7.40
C VAL A 133 -0.70 19.54 7.01
N ASN A 134 -1.66 20.15 6.32
CA ASN A 134 -1.56 21.51 5.76
C ASN A 134 -0.32 21.71 4.86
N PRO A 135 -0.12 20.90 3.79
CA PRO A 135 1.11 20.93 2.99
C PRO A 135 1.42 22.29 2.33
N ASP A 136 0.39 23.06 2.02
CA ASP A 136 0.50 24.38 1.38
C ASP A 136 0.54 25.56 2.38
N ALA A 137 0.55 25.28 3.70
CA ALA A 137 0.53 26.29 4.74
C ALA A 137 1.89 26.43 5.44
N GLU A 138 2.09 27.56 6.12
CA GLU A 138 3.29 27.81 6.92
C GLU A 138 3.47 26.81 8.07
N ASP A 139 2.41 26.13 8.50
CA ASP A 139 2.45 25.11 9.55
C ASP A 139 2.36 23.67 9.02
N HIS A 140 2.90 23.44 7.81
CA HIS A 140 3.04 22.11 7.23
C HIS A 140 3.80 21.16 8.18
N ALA A 141 3.08 20.13 8.65
CA ALA A 141 3.61 19.06 9.48
C ALA A 141 3.58 17.71 8.74
N VAL A 142 4.46 16.79 9.15
CA VAL A 142 4.41 15.38 8.73
C VAL A 142 4.27 14.54 9.98
N LEU A 143 3.04 14.11 10.28
CA LEU A 143 2.73 13.44 11.54
C LEU A 143 2.68 11.93 11.33
N LEU A 144 3.58 11.22 12.01
CA LEU A 144 3.65 9.76 12.05
C LEU A 144 3.10 9.24 13.38
N PRO A 145 1.92 8.59 13.41
CA PRO A 145 1.38 8.01 14.63
C PRO A 145 2.22 6.82 15.09
N TYR A 146 2.49 6.73 16.38
CA TYR A 146 3.21 5.63 17.01
C TYR A 146 2.59 5.24 18.34
N LYS A 147 2.73 3.96 18.71
CA LYS A 147 2.21 3.39 19.96
C LYS A 147 3.35 2.90 20.84
N GLU A 148 3.43 3.44 22.05
CA GLU A 148 4.44 3.04 23.03
C GLU A 148 4.04 1.79 23.82
N GLU A 149 4.97 1.25 24.60
CA GLU A 149 4.77 0.09 25.49
C GLU A 149 3.61 0.30 26.49
N SER A 150 3.34 1.54 26.88
CA SER A 150 2.18 1.92 27.69
C SER A 150 0.82 1.63 27.03
N GLY A 151 0.84 1.30 25.72
CA GLY A 151 -0.34 1.10 24.90
C GLY A 151 -1.00 2.40 24.43
N LYS A 152 -0.37 3.55 24.68
CA LYS A 152 -0.86 4.88 24.26
C LYS A 152 -0.27 5.29 22.93
N TRP A 153 -1.09 5.96 22.14
CA TRP A 153 -0.71 6.55 20.87
C TRP A 153 -0.33 8.03 21.03
N GLY A 154 0.72 8.42 20.30
CA GLY A 154 1.15 9.81 20.07
C GLY A 154 1.56 9.98 18.60
N PHE A 155 2.17 11.12 18.27
CA PHE A 155 2.62 11.43 16.92
C PHE A 155 4.03 12.02 16.94
N LYS A 156 4.88 11.52 16.05
CA LYS A 156 6.20 12.07 15.79
C LYS A 156 6.10 13.03 14.61
N ASP A 157 6.64 14.24 14.75
CA ASP A 157 6.62 15.25 13.69
C ASP A 157 7.94 15.24 12.91
N PHE A 158 7.83 15.04 11.60
CA PHE A 158 8.94 15.06 10.64
C PHE A 158 8.80 16.21 9.63
N GLY A 159 7.84 17.11 9.82
CA GLY A 159 7.58 18.22 8.92
C GLY A 159 8.65 19.32 9.03
N PRO A 160 8.96 20.03 7.94
CA PRO A 160 9.97 21.10 7.95
C PRO A 160 9.55 22.31 8.79
N HIS A 161 8.24 22.52 8.95
CA HIS A 161 7.64 23.61 9.72
C HIS A 161 6.67 23.09 10.78
N GLY A 162 6.86 21.83 11.17
CA GLY A 162 6.09 21.16 12.19
C GLY A 162 6.13 21.89 13.53
N LYS A 163 5.04 21.79 14.28
CA LYS A 163 4.92 22.42 15.61
C LYS A 163 5.46 21.52 16.73
N GLY A 164 5.95 20.33 16.39
CA GLY A 164 6.61 19.40 17.30
C GLY A 164 5.79 18.13 17.55
N ASP A 165 6.38 17.23 18.34
CA ASP A 165 5.75 15.95 18.66
C ASP A 165 4.47 16.12 19.49
N ILE A 166 3.54 15.17 19.33
CA ILE A 166 2.34 15.06 20.16
C ILE A 166 2.53 13.88 21.11
N ASP A 167 2.67 14.17 22.39
CA ASP A 167 2.95 13.17 23.42
C ASP A 167 1.91 12.02 23.45
N PRO A 168 2.34 10.77 23.65
CA PRO A 168 1.44 9.63 23.70
C PRO A 168 0.47 9.69 24.89
N LYS A 169 -0.83 9.80 24.58
CA LYS A 169 -1.89 9.83 25.60
C LYS A 169 -3.22 9.24 25.15
N TYR A 170 -3.37 8.99 23.86
CA TYR A 170 -4.63 8.50 23.26
C TYR A 170 -4.72 6.99 23.33
N MET A 171 -5.92 6.45 23.52
CA MET A 171 -6.16 5.00 23.49
C MET A 171 -6.09 4.44 22.07
N ASP A 172 -6.52 5.26 21.10
CA ASP A 172 -6.50 4.96 19.67
C ASP A 172 -6.46 6.25 18.87
N VAL A 173 -5.95 6.18 17.65
CA VAL A 173 -5.83 7.31 16.72
C VAL A 173 -6.17 6.87 15.30
N LYS A 174 -6.69 7.81 14.50
CA LYS A 174 -6.81 7.62 13.05
C LYS A 174 -5.77 8.47 12.33
N TYR A 175 -6.03 8.83 11.09
CA TYR A 175 -5.17 9.70 10.30
C TYR A 175 -5.71 11.12 10.25
N PHE A 176 -4.79 12.07 10.06
CA PHE A 176 -5.12 13.45 9.78
C PHE A 176 -5.74 13.60 8.40
N ASN A 177 -6.84 14.35 8.31
CA ASN A 177 -7.39 14.82 7.06
C ASN A 177 -8.16 16.12 7.32
N ASP A 178 -8.16 17.05 6.37
CA ASP A 178 -8.67 18.43 6.55
C ASP A 178 -8.18 19.07 7.87
N GLY A 179 -6.90 18.87 8.22
CA GLY A 179 -6.25 19.48 9.38
C GLY A 179 -6.59 18.87 10.75
N LEU A 180 -7.50 17.89 10.84
CA LEU A 180 -7.91 17.29 12.10
C LEU A 180 -7.72 15.76 12.12
N CYS A 181 -7.44 15.22 13.29
CA CYS A 181 -7.30 13.78 13.52
C CYS A 181 -8.28 13.27 14.58
N PRO A 182 -9.08 12.23 14.29
CA PRO A 182 -9.85 11.52 15.31
C PRO A 182 -8.92 10.81 16.30
N VAL A 183 -9.14 11.05 17.59
CA VAL A 183 -8.41 10.39 18.68
C VAL A 183 -9.37 9.96 19.78
N SER A 184 -9.07 8.86 20.46
CA SER A 184 -9.93 8.34 21.52
C SER A 184 -9.32 8.47 22.91
N ASN A 185 -10.20 8.67 23.89
CA ASN A 185 -9.89 8.58 25.31
C ASN A 185 -11.00 7.78 26.00
N GLY A 186 -10.66 6.62 26.55
CA GLY A 186 -11.65 5.63 26.96
C GLY A 186 -12.46 5.13 25.76
N ASN A 187 -13.79 5.17 25.87
CA ASN A 187 -14.71 4.71 24.81
C ASN A 187 -15.20 5.83 23.88
N LEU A 188 -14.71 7.05 24.06
CA LEU A 188 -15.17 8.22 23.33
C LEU A 188 -14.08 8.77 22.43
N TRP A 189 -14.51 9.23 21.26
CA TRP A 189 -13.71 9.90 20.25
C TRP A 189 -13.95 11.41 20.29
N GLY A 190 -12.87 12.15 20.10
CA GLY A 190 -12.82 13.58 19.83
C GLY A 190 -11.87 13.83 18.66
N TYR A 191 -11.55 15.10 18.42
CA TYR A 191 -10.66 15.50 17.33
C TYR A 191 -9.59 16.46 17.81
N ILE A 192 -8.36 16.23 17.38
CA ILE A 192 -7.22 17.12 17.65
C ILE A 192 -6.75 17.81 16.36
N ASP A 193 -6.13 18.97 16.50
CA ASP A 193 -5.35 19.59 15.43
C ASP A 193 -3.91 19.02 15.36
N ASN A 194 -3.11 19.57 14.45
CA ASN A 194 -1.70 19.20 14.24
C ASN A 194 -0.76 19.54 15.40
N THR A 195 -1.25 20.19 16.46
CA THR A 195 -0.50 20.46 17.70
C THR A 195 -0.89 19.52 18.84
N GLY A 196 -1.92 18.69 18.64
CA GLY A 196 -2.49 17.86 19.70
C GLY A 196 -3.50 18.59 20.59
N THR A 197 -3.89 19.81 20.22
CA THR A 197 -4.98 20.56 20.88
C THR A 197 -6.30 19.91 20.53
N LEU A 198 -7.11 19.62 21.56
CA LEU A 198 -8.47 19.08 21.36
C LEU A 198 -9.37 20.19 20.80
N VAL A 199 -9.80 20.01 19.55
CA VAL A 199 -10.70 20.94 18.83
C VAL A 199 -12.15 20.54 19.01
N ILE A 200 -12.43 19.23 19.03
CA ILE A 200 -13.77 18.70 19.29
C ILE A 200 -13.67 17.72 20.46
N ASP A 201 -14.44 17.99 21.52
CA ASP A 201 -14.45 17.21 22.74
C ASP A 201 -14.79 15.72 22.53
N TYR A 202 -14.30 14.89 23.44
CA TYR A 202 -14.62 13.46 23.50
C TYR A 202 -16.12 13.25 23.78
N LYS A 203 -16.90 13.03 22.73
CA LYS A 203 -18.36 12.87 22.83
C LYS A 203 -18.95 11.84 21.87
N PHE A 204 -18.14 11.27 20.98
CA PHE A 204 -18.61 10.33 19.97
C PHE A 204 -18.24 8.89 20.31
N LEU A 205 -19.15 7.95 20.10
CA LEU A 205 -18.85 6.52 20.21
C LEU A 205 -17.94 6.05 19.06
N THR A 206 -18.09 6.65 17.88
CA THR A 206 -17.22 6.46 16.73
C THR A 206 -17.04 7.78 15.98
N ALA A 207 -15.89 7.96 15.34
CA ALA A 207 -15.54 9.19 14.61
C ALA A 207 -14.72 8.84 13.37
N THR A 208 -15.13 9.29 12.19
CA THR A 208 -14.34 9.14 10.95
C THR A 208 -13.39 10.33 10.76
N PRO A 209 -12.24 10.17 10.08
CA PRO A 209 -11.44 11.32 9.64
C PRO A 209 -12.29 12.27 8.79
N PHE A 210 -12.01 13.57 8.90
CA PHE A 210 -12.71 14.56 8.08
C PHE A 210 -12.48 14.30 6.60
N LYS A 211 -13.48 14.65 5.78
CA LYS A 211 -13.36 14.67 4.33
C LYS A 211 -14.27 15.78 3.80
N ASN A 212 -13.72 16.67 2.98
CA ASN A 212 -14.45 17.84 2.49
C ASN A 212 -15.06 18.66 3.66
N ARG A 213 -14.32 18.80 4.75
CA ARG A 213 -14.66 19.53 5.98
C ARG A 213 -15.85 18.96 6.78
N VAL A 214 -16.26 17.73 6.49
CA VAL A 214 -17.26 17.00 7.27
C VAL A 214 -16.75 15.65 7.73
N ALA A 215 -17.19 15.20 8.91
CA ALA A 215 -16.91 13.86 9.41
C ALA A 215 -18.21 13.20 9.89
N GLU A 216 -18.35 11.90 9.64
CA GLU A 216 -19.41 11.09 10.23
C GLU A 216 -18.99 10.64 11.63
N CYS A 217 -19.86 10.85 12.61
CA CYS A 217 -19.68 10.46 13.99
C CYS A 217 -20.94 9.78 14.52
N GLN A 218 -20.78 8.90 15.51
CA GLN A 218 -21.90 8.30 16.22
C GLN A 218 -22.04 8.92 17.62
N MET A 219 -23.26 9.29 18.00
CA MET A 219 -23.60 9.77 19.34
C MET A 219 -24.89 9.09 19.80
N GLY A 220 -24.79 8.25 20.83
CA GLY A 220 -25.88 7.34 21.18
C GLY A 220 -26.18 6.36 20.04
N ASP A 221 -27.45 6.22 19.70
CA ASP A 221 -27.90 5.35 18.60
C ASP A 221 -27.88 6.05 17.22
N ASP A 222 -27.61 7.35 17.19
CA ASP A 222 -27.67 8.16 15.99
C ASP A 222 -26.29 8.37 15.34
N PHE A 223 -26.27 8.38 14.01
CA PHE A 223 -25.14 8.85 13.21
C PHE A 223 -25.41 10.29 12.78
N LEU A 224 -24.42 11.15 13.01
CA LEU A 224 -24.45 12.55 12.66
C LEU A 224 -23.22 12.94 11.86
N TRP A 225 -23.35 14.05 11.14
CA TRP A 225 -22.25 14.67 10.42
C TRP A 225 -21.85 15.94 11.16
N VAL A 226 -20.56 16.08 11.42
CA VAL A 226 -20.01 17.26 12.09
C VAL A 226 -19.11 18.05 11.17
N ASP A 227 -19.10 19.37 11.35
CA ASP A 227 -18.08 20.23 10.79
C ASP A 227 -16.81 20.26 11.68
N GLN A 228 -15.79 21.00 11.26
CA GLN A 228 -14.47 21.05 11.90
C GLN A 228 -14.47 21.68 13.31
N ILE A 229 -15.59 22.26 13.75
CA ILE A 229 -15.77 22.77 15.12
C ILE A 229 -16.76 21.91 15.93
N GLY A 230 -17.20 20.78 15.38
CA GLY A 230 -18.04 19.80 16.06
C GLY A 230 -19.52 20.15 16.13
N THR A 231 -19.99 21.05 15.26
CA THR A 231 -21.42 21.38 15.09
C THR A 231 -22.05 20.50 14.02
N MET A 232 -23.37 20.29 14.13
CA MET A 232 -24.12 19.48 13.15
C MET A 232 -24.05 20.10 11.76
N ALA A 233 -23.43 19.40 10.82
CA ALA A 233 -23.42 19.78 9.43
C ALA A 233 -24.79 19.50 8.77
N GLU A 234 -25.27 20.42 7.94
CA GLU A 234 -26.50 20.20 7.18
C GLU A 234 -26.35 19.00 6.24
N LYS A 235 -27.38 18.13 6.21
CA LYS A 235 -27.42 16.95 5.34
C LYS A 235 -27.25 17.29 3.85
N SER A 236 -27.64 18.49 3.44
CA SER A 236 -27.50 19.02 2.07
C SER A 236 -26.05 19.31 1.66
N ARG A 237 -25.15 19.55 2.63
CA ARG A 237 -23.69 19.74 2.40
C ARG A 237 -22.94 18.42 2.29
N LEU A 238 -23.61 17.31 2.55
CA LEU A 238 -23.08 15.97 2.36
C LEU A 238 -23.16 15.66 0.88
N ASP A 239 -22.12 16.05 0.14
CA ASP A 239 -21.90 15.59 -1.23
C ASP A 239 -21.80 14.07 -1.21
N SER A 240 -22.95 13.38 -1.25
CA SER A 240 -23.17 11.93 -1.33
C SER A 240 -22.42 11.06 -0.28
N ASN A 241 -23.12 10.16 0.39
CA ASN A 241 -22.52 9.19 1.33
C ASN A 241 -21.53 8.18 0.68
N PHE A 242 -21.10 8.40 -0.56
CA PHE A 242 -20.19 7.53 -1.25
C PHE A 242 -18.85 8.23 -1.49
N LEU A 243 -17.77 7.47 -1.37
CA LEU A 243 -16.46 7.93 -1.81
C LEU A 243 -16.41 7.85 -3.34
N PHE A 244 -16.33 9.02 -3.97
CA PHE A 244 -16.12 9.12 -5.41
C PHE A 244 -14.64 9.13 -5.71
N PHE A 245 -14.22 8.21 -6.58
CA PHE A 245 -12.89 8.16 -7.15
C PHE A 245 -13.03 8.26 -8.67
N ASP A 246 -12.26 9.15 -9.29
CA ASP A 246 -12.39 9.55 -10.69
C ASP A 246 -13.83 9.88 -11.14
N GLY A 247 -14.62 10.46 -10.23
CA GLY A 247 -16.00 10.88 -10.49
C GLY A 247 -17.06 9.78 -10.37
N LEU A 248 -16.67 8.56 -10.02
CA LEU A 248 -17.60 7.44 -9.79
C LEU A 248 -17.46 6.86 -8.38
N ALA A 249 -18.57 6.38 -7.83
CA ALA A 249 -18.60 5.72 -6.53
C ALA A 249 -18.96 4.25 -6.68
N LEU A 250 -18.30 3.41 -5.88
CA LEU A 250 -18.60 2.00 -5.78
C LEU A 250 -19.75 1.74 -4.78
N GLN A 251 -20.73 0.94 -5.18
CA GLN A 251 -21.85 0.55 -4.34
C GLN A 251 -22.10 -0.96 -4.41
N GLN A 252 -22.24 -1.61 -3.25
CA GLN A 252 -22.65 -3.00 -3.17
C GLN A 252 -24.17 -3.10 -2.98
N LYS A 253 -24.85 -3.88 -3.83
CA LYS A 253 -26.29 -4.17 -3.78
C LYS A 253 -26.54 -5.65 -4.03
N ARG A 254 -27.20 -6.33 -3.08
CA ARG A 254 -27.54 -7.77 -3.17
C ARG A 254 -26.33 -8.65 -3.54
N GLY A 255 -25.20 -8.41 -2.89
CA GLY A 255 -23.96 -9.16 -3.11
C GLY A 255 -23.27 -8.91 -4.47
N LYS A 256 -23.67 -7.85 -5.20
CA LYS A 256 -23.04 -7.44 -6.47
C LYS A 256 -22.59 -5.99 -6.38
N PHE A 257 -21.53 -5.66 -7.11
CA PHE A 257 -21.00 -4.30 -7.16
C PHE A 257 -21.48 -3.57 -8.41
N VAL A 258 -21.79 -2.28 -8.23
CA VAL A 258 -22.20 -1.34 -9.28
C VAL A 258 -21.52 0.00 -9.05
N TYR A 259 -21.34 0.78 -10.13
CA TYR A 259 -20.85 2.15 -10.03
C TYR A 259 -21.98 3.15 -10.24
N ILE A 260 -21.95 4.21 -9.45
CA ILE A 260 -22.90 5.32 -9.50
C ILE A 260 -22.17 6.64 -9.73
N ASN A 261 -22.84 7.58 -10.38
CA ASN A 261 -22.37 8.95 -10.54
C ASN A 261 -22.78 9.81 -9.32
N ARG A 262 -22.37 11.09 -9.31
CA ARG A 262 -22.63 12.02 -8.19
C ARG A 262 -24.12 12.24 -7.89
N THR A 263 -25.01 11.98 -8.85
CA THR A 263 -26.47 12.04 -8.65
C THR A 263 -27.04 10.78 -7.97
N GLY A 264 -26.19 9.79 -7.67
CA GLY A 264 -26.59 8.48 -7.14
C GLY A 264 -27.17 7.52 -8.18
N LYS A 265 -27.25 7.94 -9.45
CA LYS A 265 -27.71 7.08 -10.56
C LYS A 265 -26.58 6.15 -11.02
N ARG A 266 -26.93 4.96 -11.50
CA ARG A 266 -25.94 4.03 -12.08
C ARG A 266 -25.20 4.69 -13.24
N ALA A 267 -23.87 4.64 -13.19
CA ALA A 267 -23.00 5.15 -14.25
C ALA A 267 -23.17 4.33 -15.54
N PHE A 268 -23.35 3.01 -15.39
CA PHE A 268 -23.60 2.08 -16.49
C PHE A 268 -24.38 0.84 -16.01
N LYS A 269 -24.87 0.01 -16.94
CA LYS A 269 -25.77 -1.12 -16.64
C LYS A 269 -25.06 -2.35 -16.02
N LYS A 270 -23.77 -2.56 -16.36
CA LYS A 270 -22.98 -3.74 -15.95
C LYS A 270 -22.89 -3.85 -14.42
N LYS A 271 -22.73 -5.08 -13.94
CA LYS A 271 -22.59 -5.44 -12.51
C LYS A 271 -21.46 -6.43 -12.37
N PHE A 272 -20.80 -6.43 -11.22
CA PHE A 272 -19.62 -7.26 -10.98
C PHE A 272 -19.77 -8.13 -9.74
N ARG A 273 -19.07 -9.27 -9.73
CA ARG A 273 -18.93 -10.13 -8.55
C ARG A 273 -18.11 -9.41 -7.47
N PHE A 274 -17.02 -8.78 -7.90
CA PHE A 274 -16.16 -7.90 -7.12
C PHE A 274 -15.78 -6.69 -7.98
N ALA A 275 -15.60 -5.55 -7.34
CA ALA A 275 -15.07 -4.36 -7.98
C ALA A 275 -14.38 -3.49 -6.92
N ASP A 276 -13.36 -2.75 -7.33
CA ASP A 276 -12.64 -1.80 -6.47
C ASP A 276 -12.91 -0.36 -6.91
N ASN A 277 -12.46 0.63 -6.15
CA ASN A 277 -12.58 2.03 -6.54
C ASN A 277 -11.81 2.31 -7.85
N PHE A 278 -12.25 3.33 -8.59
CA PHE A 278 -11.47 3.84 -9.72
C PHE A 278 -10.19 4.49 -9.21
N SER A 279 -9.09 4.31 -9.94
CA SER A 279 -7.83 5.00 -9.74
C SER A 279 -7.16 5.17 -11.09
N GLU A 280 -6.66 6.36 -11.39
CA GLU A 280 -6.01 6.70 -12.67
C GLU A 280 -6.86 6.35 -13.91
N GLY A 281 -8.19 6.48 -13.78
CA GLY A 281 -9.16 6.27 -14.85
C GLY A 281 -9.62 4.82 -15.03
N LEU A 282 -9.05 3.86 -14.30
CA LEU A 282 -9.39 2.44 -14.39
C LEU A 282 -9.84 1.87 -13.04
N ALA A 283 -10.66 0.83 -13.06
CA ALA A 283 -11.03 0.09 -11.86
C ALA A 283 -10.85 -1.42 -12.04
N VAL A 284 -10.38 -2.08 -10.99
CA VAL A 284 -10.32 -3.55 -10.92
C VAL A 284 -11.73 -4.09 -10.82
N VAL A 285 -12.06 -5.08 -11.65
CA VAL A 285 -13.33 -5.79 -11.60
C VAL A 285 -13.16 -7.28 -11.77
N GLN A 286 -14.03 -8.04 -11.10
CA GLN A 286 -14.26 -9.46 -11.33
C GLN A 286 -15.66 -9.64 -11.94
N PRO A 287 -15.75 -10.08 -13.21
CA PRO A 287 -17.02 -10.40 -13.85
C PRO A 287 -17.85 -11.43 -13.05
N ILE A 288 -19.16 -11.48 -13.30
CA ILE A 288 -20.06 -12.39 -12.57
C ILE A 288 -19.76 -13.87 -12.90
N ASP A 289 -19.31 -14.11 -14.11
CA ASP A 289 -19.07 -15.40 -14.76
C ASP A 289 -17.58 -15.79 -14.80
N SER A 290 -16.69 -15.01 -14.18
CA SER A 290 -15.25 -15.28 -14.13
C SER A 290 -14.75 -15.29 -12.69
N ASP A 291 -13.76 -16.15 -12.42
CA ASP A 291 -12.95 -16.10 -11.21
C ASP A 291 -11.77 -15.12 -11.31
N LYS A 292 -11.45 -14.65 -12.53
CA LYS A 292 -10.34 -13.74 -12.81
C LYS A 292 -10.73 -12.26 -12.72
N ARG A 293 -9.73 -11.43 -12.46
CA ARG A 293 -9.83 -9.97 -12.40
C ARG A 293 -9.23 -9.32 -13.64
N GLY A 294 -9.86 -8.23 -14.06
CA GLY A 294 -9.42 -7.36 -15.15
C GLY A 294 -9.72 -5.91 -14.80
N PHE A 295 -9.65 -5.04 -15.79
CA PHE A 295 -9.79 -3.59 -15.59
C PHE A 295 -10.81 -3.00 -16.54
N ILE A 296 -11.64 -2.10 -16.04
CA ILE A 296 -12.62 -1.34 -16.82
C ILE A 296 -12.32 0.15 -16.80
N ASP A 297 -12.77 0.86 -17.84
CA ASP A 297 -12.82 2.32 -17.85
C ASP A 297 -14.09 2.86 -17.16
N LYS A 298 -14.20 4.18 -17.08
CA LYS A 298 -15.35 4.89 -16.50
C LYS A 298 -16.67 4.70 -17.26
N ARG A 299 -16.62 4.16 -18.49
CA ARG A 299 -17.82 3.77 -19.26
C ARG A 299 -18.27 2.35 -18.92
N GLY A 300 -17.47 1.61 -18.14
CA GLY A 300 -17.69 0.21 -17.80
C GLY A 300 -17.21 -0.75 -18.88
N GLU A 301 -16.41 -0.28 -19.84
CA GLU A 301 -15.84 -1.11 -20.89
C GLU A 301 -14.56 -1.78 -20.42
N VAL A 302 -14.38 -3.05 -20.78
CA VAL A 302 -13.18 -3.82 -20.40
C VAL A 302 -11.99 -3.31 -21.19
N VAL A 303 -11.01 -2.77 -20.48
CA VAL A 303 -9.76 -2.22 -21.00
C VAL A 303 -8.67 -3.28 -20.96
N ILE A 304 -8.56 -4.01 -19.85
CA ILE A 304 -7.61 -5.11 -19.67
C ILE A 304 -8.43 -6.35 -19.30
N GLN A 305 -8.25 -7.42 -20.07
CA GLN A 305 -9.07 -8.63 -19.96
C GLN A 305 -8.98 -9.27 -18.57
N PRO A 306 -10.07 -9.86 -18.07
CA PRO A 306 -10.08 -10.54 -16.79
C PRO A 306 -9.34 -11.88 -16.88
N ILE A 307 -8.03 -11.85 -16.66
CA ILE A 307 -7.14 -13.02 -16.74
C ILE A 307 -6.26 -13.20 -15.50
N TYR A 308 -6.27 -12.25 -14.57
CA TYR A 308 -5.44 -12.29 -13.37
C TYR A 308 -6.16 -12.98 -12.22
N ASP A 309 -5.43 -13.74 -11.40
CA ASP A 309 -5.94 -14.34 -10.16
C ASP A 309 -6.30 -13.27 -9.12
N ASP A 310 -5.52 -12.19 -9.10
CA ASP A 310 -5.74 -11.04 -8.24
C ASP A 310 -5.19 -9.77 -8.90
N ALA A 311 -5.68 -8.60 -8.48
CA ALA A 311 -5.27 -7.31 -9.01
C ALA A 311 -5.58 -6.20 -8.00
N ARG A 312 -4.74 -5.18 -7.98
CA ARG A 312 -4.93 -3.92 -7.26
C ARG A 312 -5.15 -2.76 -8.22
N GLY A 313 -5.77 -1.69 -7.73
CA GLY A 313 -5.94 -0.44 -8.49
C GLY A 313 -4.60 0.15 -8.96
N PHE A 314 -4.66 0.94 -10.02
CA PHE A 314 -3.49 1.66 -10.53
C PHE A 314 -3.00 2.69 -9.52
N SER A 315 -1.69 2.78 -9.36
CA SER A 315 -1.00 3.78 -8.57
C SER A 315 0.34 4.09 -9.22
N GLU A 316 0.58 5.37 -9.48
CA GLU A 316 1.71 5.88 -10.24
C GLU A 316 1.92 5.20 -11.61
N GLN A 317 0.83 4.97 -12.32
CA GLN A 317 0.78 4.35 -13.65
C GLN A 317 1.04 2.85 -13.70
N LEU A 318 1.13 2.18 -12.54
CA LEU A 318 1.31 0.75 -12.43
C LEU A 318 0.21 0.11 -11.60
N ALA A 319 -0.23 -1.09 -12.00
CA ALA A 319 -1.11 -1.92 -11.20
C ALA A 319 -0.42 -3.23 -10.84
N ALA A 320 -0.48 -3.61 -9.57
CA ALA A 320 -0.04 -4.94 -9.14
C ALA A 320 -1.07 -5.98 -9.59
N VAL A 321 -0.61 -7.03 -10.27
CA VAL A 321 -1.45 -8.15 -10.70
C VAL A 321 -0.81 -9.48 -10.35
N LYS A 322 -1.63 -10.46 -10.00
CA LYS A 322 -1.22 -11.81 -9.63
C LYS A 322 -1.63 -12.79 -10.71
N VAL A 323 -0.69 -13.59 -11.20
CA VAL A 323 -0.95 -14.60 -12.23
C VAL A 323 -0.07 -15.82 -11.99
N ASP A 324 -0.61 -16.99 -12.31
CA ASP A 324 0.17 -18.22 -12.38
C ASP A 324 1.32 -18.09 -13.42
N PRO A 325 2.58 -18.36 -13.05
CA PRO A 325 3.70 -18.33 -13.99
C PRO A 325 3.49 -19.20 -15.24
N ASP A 326 2.81 -20.35 -15.12
CA ASP A 326 2.53 -21.22 -16.27
C ASP A 326 1.48 -20.62 -17.21
N GLU A 327 0.50 -19.87 -16.67
CA GLU A 327 -0.50 -19.15 -17.46
C GLU A 327 0.07 -17.87 -18.08
N PHE A 328 1.06 -17.25 -17.45
CA PHE A 328 1.74 -16.06 -17.95
C PHE A 328 2.33 -16.32 -19.35
N PHE A 329 3.15 -17.36 -19.52
CA PHE A 329 3.78 -17.64 -20.82
C PHE A 329 2.80 -18.09 -21.91
N LYS A 330 1.59 -18.54 -21.54
CA LYS A 330 0.51 -18.83 -22.50
C LYS A 330 -0.12 -17.55 -23.03
N THR A 331 -0.31 -16.55 -22.18
CA THR A 331 -1.09 -15.33 -22.47
C THR A 331 -0.24 -14.11 -22.84
N TYR A 332 1.06 -14.11 -22.51
CA TYR A 332 2.00 -13.02 -22.75
C TYR A 332 3.21 -13.44 -23.57
N LYS A 333 3.79 -12.48 -24.30
CA LYS A 333 5.09 -12.61 -24.94
C LYS A 333 6.20 -12.34 -23.91
N ASP A 334 7.44 -12.70 -24.28
CA ASP A 334 8.61 -12.50 -23.41
C ASP A 334 8.89 -11.04 -23.06
N ASP A 335 8.46 -10.09 -23.90
CA ASP A 335 8.55 -8.64 -23.65
C ASP A 335 7.45 -8.10 -22.72
N GLY A 336 6.61 -8.99 -22.16
CA GLY A 336 5.50 -8.64 -21.27
C GLY A 336 4.25 -8.14 -21.98
N THR A 337 4.21 -8.12 -23.32
CA THR A 337 3.00 -7.71 -24.06
C THR A 337 1.96 -8.84 -24.10
N PRO A 338 0.66 -8.52 -23.90
CA PRO A 338 -0.40 -9.51 -24.09
C PRO A 338 -0.38 -10.07 -25.52
N LYS A 339 -0.54 -11.38 -25.67
CA LYS A 339 -0.69 -12.01 -27.00
C LYS A 339 -2.01 -11.63 -27.67
N VAL A 340 -3.06 -11.43 -26.88
CA VAL A 340 -4.33 -10.84 -27.31
C VAL A 340 -4.31 -9.36 -26.93
N PRO A 341 -4.27 -8.43 -27.90
CA PRO A 341 -4.11 -7.02 -27.61
C PRO A 341 -5.33 -6.44 -26.88
N LYS A 342 -5.08 -5.36 -26.14
CA LYS A 342 -6.11 -4.49 -25.57
C LYS A 342 -7.12 -4.09 -26.64
N LYS A 343 -8.41 -4.08 -26.29
CA LYS A 343 -9.43 -3.51 -27.17
C LYS A 343 -9.13 -2.01 -27.30
N PRO A 344 -8.97 -1.47 -28.52
CA PRO A 344 -8.66 -0.06 -28.70
C PRO A 344 -9.74 0.78 -28.02
N GLU A 345 -9.35 1.91 -27.44
CA GLU A 345 -10.32 2.87 -26.95
C GLU A 345 -11.26 3.24 -28.11
N PRO A 346 -12.58 3.30 -27.87
CA PRO A 346 -13.47 3.93 -28.83
C PRO A 346 -12.90 5.31 -29.11
N LYS A 347 -12.66 5.63 -30.39
CA LYS A 347 -12.28 6.99 -30.77
C LYS A 347 -13.25 7.95 -30.08
N PRO A 348 -12.78 9.08 -29.52
CA PRO A 348 -13.70 10.13 -29.11
C PRO A 348 -14.61 10.37 -30.30
N VAL A 349 -15.93 10.35 -30.06
CA VAL A 349 -16.91 10.70 -31.09
C VAL A 349 -16.47 12.07 -31.58
N SER A 350 -15.97 12.16 -32.81
CA SER A 350 -15.70 13.44 -33.43
C SER A 350 -17.02 14.19 -33.41
N GLU A 351 -16.98 15.42 -32.90
CA GLU A 351 -18.05 16.40 -33.12
C GLU A 351 -18.06 16.69 -34.63
N GLU A 352 -18.60 15.77 -35.42
CA GLU A 352 -18.94 15.99 -36.83
C GLU A 352 -20.44 16.30 -36.86
N GLU A 353 -20.70 17.62 -36.93
CA GLU A 353 -21.72 18.24 -37.76
C GLU A 353 -23.17 17.76 -37.55
N GLU A 354 -23.86 18.37 -36.57
CA GLU A 354 -25.27 18.72 -36.78
C GLU A 354 -25.33 19.98 -37.67
N GLU A 355 -25.04 19.81 -38.96
CA GLU A 355 -25.58 20.69 -39.99
C GLU A 355 -26.64 19.91 -40.78
N ASP A 356 -27.81 20.55 -40.87
CA ASP A 356 -28.89 20.34 -41.84
C ASP A 356 -29.69 19.02 -41.78
N GLU A 357 -30.97 19.14 -41.43
CA GLU A 357 -32.06 18.98 -42.41
C GLU A 357 -33.44 19.19 -41.74
N GLY A 358 -34.22 20.15 -42.28
CA GLY A 358 -35.69 20.05 -42.34
C GLY A 358 -36.51 21.07 -41.57
#